data_AF-A0A6G3Z1T5-F1
#
_entry.id   AF-A0A6G3Z1T5-F1
#
_cell.length_a   1.000
_cell.length_b   1.000
_cell.length_c   1.000
_cell.angle_alpha   90.00
_cell.angle_beta   90.00
_cell.angle_gamma   90.00
#
_symmetry.space_group_name_H-M   'P 1'
#
loop_
_entity.id
_entity.type
_entity.pdbx_description
1 polymer ?
#
loop_
_entity_poly.entity_id
_entity_poly.type
_entity_poly.pdbx_seq_one_letter_code
_entity_poly.pdbx_strand_id
1 'polypeptide(L)'
;LACPLDLEAGYSDANIVKVLLNRRQYAIYFSRSPIPYFRNPGTAPVYHHLGLYAFRRDFLIDYAQLEATPLELCEGLEQLRVLENGYSIRVCQTEEPVLEVNTPDDLEKVNTLLSKVT
;
A
#
# COMPACT_ATOMS: atom_id res chain seq x y z
N LEU A 1 -4.70 -4.91 0.72
CA LEU A 1 -5.65 -4.65 -0.41
C LEU A 1 -5.00 -3.59 -1.30
N ALA A 2 -5.37 -3.41 -2.56
CA ALA A 2 -4.85 -2.29 -3.34
C ALA A 2 -5.87 -1.77 -4.37
N CYS A 3 -5.76 -0.51 -4.76
CA CYS A 3 -6.55 0.09 -5.85
C CYS A 3 -5.61 0.68 -6.91
N PRO A 4 -6.08 0.89 -8.16
CA PRO A 4 -5.32 1.64 -9.15
C PRO A 4 -4.88 2.99 -8.59
N LEU A 5 -3.62 3.37 -8.83
CA LEU A 5 -3.09 4.65 -8.42
C LEU A 5 -3.33 5.70 -9.51
N ASP A 6 -3.86 6.86 -9.14
CA ASP A 6 -3.75 8.06 -9.95
C ASP A 6 -2.28 8.54 -9.94
N LEU A 7 -1.61 8.39 -11.08
CA LEU A 7 -0.20 8.73 -11.21
C LEU A 7 0.06 10.23 -11.12
N GLU A 8 -0.89 11.08 -11.51
CA GLU A 8 -0.70 12.53 -11.47
C GLU A 8 -0.76 13.03 -10.02
N ALA A 9 -1.74 12.54 -9.27
CA ALA A 9 -1.96 12.99 -7.89
C ALA A 9 -1.05 12.27 -6.87
N GLY A 10 -0.83 10.96 -7.03
CA GLY A 10 -0.31 10.14 -5.92
C GLY A 10 1.04 9.47 -6.15
N TYR A 11 1.62 9.56 -7.35
CA TYR A 11 2.87 8.83 -7.64
C TYR A 11 4.05 9.33 -6.80
N SER A 12 4.18 10.65 -6.66
CA SER A 12 5.26 11.31 -5.93
C SER A 12 4.96 11.54 -4.44
N ASP A 13 3.75 11.26 -3.99
CA ASP A 13 3.36 11.44 -2.59
C ASP A 13 3.90 10.28 -1.72
N ALA A 14 4.73 10.61 -0.73
CA ALA A 14 5.32 9.64 0.20
C ALA A 14 4.33 9.11 1.24
N ASN A 15 3.17 9.75 1.41
CA ASN A 15 2.09 9.24 2.24
C ASN A 15 1.30 8.14 1.54
N ILE A 16 1.34 8.10 0.20
CA ILE A 16 0.70 7.07 -0.61
C ILE A 16 1.70 5.94 -0.85
N VAL A 17 1.40 4.77 -0.30
CA VAL A 17 2.26 3.59 -0.45
C VAL A 17 2.01 2.92 -1.79
N LYS A 18 3.04 2.86 -2.63
CA LYS A 18 2.99 2.16 -3.92
C LYS A 18 3.24 0.67 -3.69
N VAL A 19 2.52 -0.19 -4.41
CA VAL A 19 2.79 -1.63 -4.46
C VAL A 19 2.91 -2.12 -5.90
N LEU A 20 3.97 -2.87 -6.18
CA LEU A 20 4.14 -3.59 -7.44
C LEU A 20 3.72 -5.04 -7.29
N LEU A 21 3.01 -5.56 -8.27
CA LEU A 21 2.47 -6.92 -8.24
C LEU A 21 3.09 -7.77 -9.36
N ASN A 22 3.33 -9.04 -9.07
CA ASN A 22 3.62 -10.02 -10.11
C ASN A 22 2.32 -10.44 -10.83
N ARG A 23 2.46 -11.20 -11.92
CA ARG A 23 1.31 -11.66 -12.75
C ARG A 23 0.33 -12.57 -12.00
N ARG A 24 0.69 -13.06 -10.81
CA ARG A 24 -0.15 -13.91 -9.94
C ARG A 24 -0.77 -13.12 -8.78
N GLN A 25 -0.70 -11.78 -8.82
CA GLN A 25 -1.24 -10.89 -7.78
C GLN A 25 -0.56 -11.06 -6.42
N TYR A 26 0.74 -11.36 -6.41
CA TYR A 26 1.55 -11.26 -5.20
C TYR A 26 2.39 -9.99 -5.23
N ALA A 27 2.55 -9.35 -4.07
CA ALA A 27 3.43 -8.20 -3.93
C ALA A 27 4.86 -8.58 -4.27
N ILE A 28 5.48 -7.78 -5.14
CA ILE A 28 6.92 -7.78 -5.41
C ILE A 28 7.59 -6.87 -4.38
N TYR A 29 7.08 -5.64 -4.23
CA TYR A 29 7.64 -4.64 -3.33
C TYR A 29 6.62 -3.55 -2.98
N PHE A 30 6.77 -2.98 -1.79
CA PHE A 30 6.05 -1.80 -1.30
C PHE A 30 7.05 -0.66 -1.09
N SER A 31 6.68 0.57 -1.43
CA SER A 31 7.54 1.73 -1.20
C SER A 31 6.77 3.03 -1.10
N ARG A 32 7.27 3.96 -0.29
CA ARG A 32 6.88 5.38 -0.32
C ARG A 32 7.54 6.11 -1.48
N SER A 33 8.65 5.60 -2.00
CA SER A 33 9.29 6.16 -3.19
C SER A 33 8.47 5.87 -4.46
N PRO A 34 8.60 6.71 -5.50
CA PRO A 34 7.93 6.47 -6.77
C PRO A 34 8.45 5.18 -7.44
N ILE A 35 7.60 4.17 -7.55
CA ILE A 35 7.90 2.89 -8.20
C ILE A 35 6.72 2.44 -9.10
N PRO A 36 7.00 1.84 -10.28
CA PRO A 36 8.31 1.55 -10.84
C PRO A 36 8.90 2.77 -11.55
N TYR A 37 10.22 2.90 -11.59
CA TYR A 37 10.84 3.94 -12.40
C TYR A 37 10.53 3.76 -13.90
N PHE A 38 9.87 4.76 -14.50
CA PHE A 38 9.48 4.77 -15.91
C PHE A 38 10.64 5.22 -16.81
N ARG A 39 11.60 4.33 -17.05
CA ARG A 39 12.74 4.62 -17.94
C ARG A 39 12.30 4.88 -19.39
N ASN A 40 11.32 4.13 -19.87
CA ASN A 40 10.79 4.24 -21.22
C ASN A 40 9.39 4.89 -21.19
N PRO A 41 8.99 5.62 -22.25
CA PRO A 41 7.61 6.05 -22.41
C PRO A 41 6.67 4.84 -22.39
N GLY A 42 5.58 4.93 -21.64
CA GLY A 42 4.57 3.87 -21.55
C GLY A 42 3.91 3.82 -20.19
N THR A 43 2.99 2.86 -20.05
CA THR A 43 2.23 2.66 -18.82
C THR A 43 2.58 1.32 -18.20
N ALA A 44 2.80 1.32 -16.89
CA ALA A 44 2.87 0.14 -16.06
C ALA A 44 1.79 0.29 -14.98
N PRO A 45 1.07 -0.79 -14.62
CA PRO A 45 0.10 -0.70 -13.55
C PRO A 45 0.82 -0.42 -12.23
N VAL A 46 0.46 0.71 -11.61
CA VAL A 46 0.89 1.08 -10.26
C VAL A 46 -0.34 1.09 -9.37
N TYR A 47 -0.19 0.52 -8.18
CA TYR A 47 -1.29 0.40 -7.25
C TYR A 47 -0.98 1.16 -5.95
N HIS A 48 -2.02 1.77 -5.41
CA HIS A 48 -2.02 2.28 -4.04
C HIS A 48 -2.35 1.12 -3.10
N HIS A 49 -1.45 0.82 -2.17
CA HIS A 49 -1.70 -0.15 -1.10
C HIS A 49 -2.64 0.43 -0.05
N LEU A 50 -3.71 -0.31 0.24
CA LEU A 50 -4.68 0.01 1.29
C LEU A 50 -4.43 -0.89 2.49
N GLY A 51 -4.38 -0.29 3.68
CA GLY A 51 -4.03 -0.90 4.98
C GLY A 51 -5.01 -1.96 5.53
N LEU A 52 -5.69 -2.71 4.66
CA LEU A 52 -6.53 -3.84 5.00
C LEU A 52 -5.80 -5.16 4.73
N TYR A 53 -5.69 -5.98 5.76
CA TYR A 53 -5.00 -7.27 5.74
C TYR A 53 -5.90 -8.40 6.20
N ALA A 54 -5.62 -9.59 5.69
CA ALA A 54 -6.18 -10.84 6.18
C ALA A 54 -5.03 -11.84 6.38
N PHE A 55 -4.91 -12.37 7.60
CA PHE A 55 -3.84 -13.29 7.96
C PHE A 55 -4.41 -14.67 8.28
N ARG A 56 -3.62 -15.71 7.99
CA ARG A 56 -3.86 -17.02 8.61
C ARG A 56 -3.45 -16.93 10.07
N ARG A 57 -4.19 -17.58 10.96
CA ARG A 57 -3.99 -17.48 12.42
C ARG A 57 -2.58 -17.91 12.84
N ASP A 58 -2.12 -19.05 12.35
CA ASP A 58 -0.78 -19.59 12.57
C ASP A 58 0.30 -18.60 12.10
N PHE A 59 0.18 -18.12 10.86
CA PHE A 59 1.11 -17.13 10.33
C PHE A 59 1.14 -15.83 11.15
N LEU A 60 -0.01 -15.36 11.67
CA LEU A 60 -0.05 -14.14 12.48
C LEU A 60 0.74 -14.31 13.80
N ILE A 61 0.70 -15.50 14.39
CA ILE A 61 1.48 -15.82 15.59
C ILE A 61 2.97 -15.79 15.26
N ASP A 62 3.37 -16.42 14.15
CA ASP A 62 4.77 -16.42 13.70
C ASP A 62 5.26 -15.01 13.34
N TYR A 63 4.45 -14.25 12.60
CA TYR A 63 4.73 -12.87 12.19
C TYR A 63 4.98 -11.96 13.40
N ALA A 64 4.22 -12.12 14.47
CA ALA A 64 4.38 -11.35 15.70
C ALA A 64 5.72 -11.60 16.41
N GLN A 65 6.40 -12.71 16.12
CA GLN A 65 7.73 -13.03 16.67
C GLN A 65 8.87 -12.56 15.77
N LEU A 66 8.60 -12.14 14.54
CA LEU A 66 9.65 -11.67 13.63
C LEU A 66 10.16 -10.31 14.08
N GLU A 67 11.49 -10.14 14.08
CA GLU A 67 12.13 -8.86 14.35
C GLU A 67 11.90 -7.87 13.20
N ALA A 68 11.94 -6.58 13.53
CA ALA A 68 11.86 -5.54 12.50
C ALA A 68 13.04 -5.64 11.54
N THR A 69 12.77 -5.45 10.25
CA THR A 69 13.75 -5.70 9.18
C THR A 69 14.28 -4.39 8.56
N PRO A 70 15.46 -4.39 7.91
CA PRO A 70 16.05 -3.16 7.39
C PRO A 70 15.15 -2.36 6.44
N LEU A 71 14.41 -3.00 5.51
CA LEU A 71 13.53 -2.26 4.60
C LEU A 71 12.27 -1.78 5.31
N GLU A 72 11.72 -2.57 6.23
CA GLU A 72 10.64 -2.10 7.11
C GLU A 72 11.03 -0.84 7.85
N LEU A 73 12.20 -0.82 8.50
CA LEU A 73 12.68 0.32 9.28
C LEU A 73 12.97 1.54 8.39
N CYS A 74 13.51 1.31 7.19
CA CYS A 74 13.82 2.36 6.23
C CYS A 74 12.56 3.02 5.65
N GLU A 75 11.56 2.24 5.29
CA GLU A 75 10.32 2.73 4.65
C GLU A 75 9.21 3.04 5.67
N GLY A 76 9.33 2.56 6.91
CA GLY A 76 8.25 2.59 7.90
C GLY A 76 7.02 1.79 7.44
N LEU A 77 7.25 0.58 6.88
CA LEU A 77 6.22 -0.28 6.29
C LEU A 77 6.35 -1.72 6.83
N GLU A 78 5.50 -2.08 7.78
CA GLU A 78 5.53 -3.36 8.50
C GLU A 78 5.47 -4.59 7.58
N GLN A 79 4.73 -4.50 6.47
CA GLN A 79 4.54 -5.60 5.54
C GLN A 79 5.82 -5.96 4.78
N LEU A 80 6.86 -5.11 4.80
CA LEU A 80 8.17 -5.46 4.25
C LEU A 80 8.87 -6.54 5.08
N ARG A 81 8.61 -6.62 6.39
CA ARG A 81 9.10 -7.70 7.26
C ARG A 81 8.69 -9.08 6.75
N VAL A 82 7.45 -9.18 6.27
CA VAL A 82 6.92 -10.41 5.69
C VAL A 82 7.71 -10.79 4.43
N LEU A 83 7.97 -9.82 3.54
CA LEU A 83 8.71 -10.07 2.30
C LEU A 83 10.18 -10.39 2.54
N GLU A 84 10.86 -9.67 3.44
CA GLU A 84 12.27 -9.88 3.76
C GLU A 84 12.52 -11.25 4.41
N ASN A 85 11.56 -11.79 5.16
CA ASN A 85 11.61 -13.14 5.71
C ASN A 85 11.18 -14.23 4.70
N GLY A 86 11.01 -13.89 3.42
CA GLY A 86 10.74 -14.85 2.34
C GLY A 86 9.29 -15.32 2.22
N TYR A 87 8.37 -14.72 2.99
CA TYR A 87 6.94 -15.00 2.84
C TYR A 87 6.35 -14.22 1.67
N SER A 88 5.15 -14.63 1.24
CA SER A 88 4.45 -14.03 0.12
C SER A 88 3.17 -13.34 0.58
N ILE A 89 2.91 -12.12 0.08
CA ILE A 89 1.66 -11.40 0.31
C ILE A 89 0.85 -11.42 -0.98
N ARG A 90 -0.35 -12.04 -0.95
CA ARG A 90 -1.31 -11.91 -2.05
C ARG A 90 -2.08 -10.60 -1.89
N VAL A 91 -2.22 -9.85 -2.98
CA VAL A 91 -2.90 -8.55 -3.00
C VAL A 91 -4.17 -8.66 -3.81
N CYS A 92 -5.31 -8.42 -3.16
CA CYS A 92 -6.59 -8.25 -3.84
C CYS A 92 -6.72 -6.82 -4.35
N GLN A 93 -7.44 -6.64 -5.46
CA GLN A 93 -7.69 -5.34 -6.07
C GLN A 93 -9.13 -4.88 -5.77
N THR A 94 -9.30 -3.57 -5.57
CA THR A 94 -10.59 -2.88 -5.53
C THR A 94 -10.60 -1.78 -6.58
N GLU A 95 -11.78 -1.40 -7.06
CA GLU A 95 -11.95 -0.38 -8.10
C GLU A 95 -11.77 1.03 -7.54
N GLU A 96 -12.34 1.29 -6.35
CA GLU A 96 -12.36 2.62 -5.78
C GLU A 96 -11.28 2.82 -4.72
N PRO A 97 -10.61 3.99 -4.71
CA PRO A 97 -9.77 4.39 -3.59
C PRO A 97 -10.65 4.63 -2.35
N VAL A 98 -10.10 4.33 -1.19
CA VAL A 98 -10.73 4.68 0.09
C VAL A 98 -10.17 6.03 0.53
N LEU A 99 -11.04 6.89 1.06
CA LEU A 99 -10.60 8.14 1.67
C LEU A 99 -9.89 7.81 2.99
N GLU A 100 -8.57 8.00 3.02
CA GLU A 100 -7.77 7.84 4.23
C GLU A 100 -7.63 9.19 4.95
N VAL A 101 -7.73 9.17 6.28
CA VAL A 101 -7.63 10.37 7.11
C VAL A 101 -6.26 10.41 7.76
N ASN A 102 -5.28 10.91 7.01
CA ASN A 102 -3.88 10.94 7.45
C ASN A 102 -3.44 12.35 7.83
N THR A 103 -4.15 13.38 7.36
CA THR A 103 -3.86 14.80 7.61
C THR A 103 -5.08 15.56 8.12
N PRO A 104 -4.91 16.75 8.73
CA PRO A 104 -6.02 17.64 9.05
C PRO A 104 -6.90 17.97 7.84
N ASP A 105 -6.28 18.17 6.66
CA ASP A 105 -7.02 18.44 5.42
C ASP A 105 -7.90 17.26 4.99
N ASP A 106 -7.44 16.02 5.22
CA ASP A 106 -8.26 14.83 4.94
C ASP A 106 -9.47 14.76 5.87
N LEU A 107 -9.31 15.16 7.13
CA LEU A 107 -10.42 15.26 8.08
C LEU A 107 -11.45 16.28 7.62
N GLU A 108 -11.04 17.43 7.11
CA GLU A 108 -11.96 18.44 6.54
C GLU A 108 -12.74 17.91 5.33
N LYS A 109 -12.07 17.16 4.44
CA LYS A 109 -12.73 16.51 3.29
C LYS A 109 -13.80 15.53 3.76
N VAL A 110 -13.48 14.69 4.75
CA VAL A 110 -14.44 13.72 5.33
C VAL A 110 -15.61 14.43 5.97
N ASN A 111 -15.37 15.47 6.78
CA ASN A 111 -16.43 16.25 7.43
C ASN A 111 -17.38 16.89 6.40
N THR A 112 -16.83 17.38 5.28
CA THR A 112 -17.61 17.95 4.17
C THR A 112 -18.45 16.89 3.43
N LEU A 113 -17.96 15.65 3.34
CA LEU A 113 -18.71 14.54 2.76
C LEU A 113 -19.85 14.10 3.67
N LEU A 114 -19.57 13.92 4.98
CA LEU A 114 -20.56 13.48 5.96
C LEU A 114 -21.71 14.49 6.12
N SER A 115 -21.42 15.80 6.07
CA SER A 115 -22.46 16.84 6.16
C SER A 115 -23.41 16.88 4.97
N LYS A 116 -23.06 16.26 3.83
CA LYS A 116 -23.93 16.13 2.64
C LYS A 116 -24.78 14.86 2.64
N VAL A 117 -24.49 13.91 3.52
CA VAL A 117 -25.20 12.62 3.64
C VAL A 117 -26.30 12.69 4.72
N THR A 118 -26.38 13.80 5.46
CA THR A 118 -27.39 14.09 6.49
C THR A 118 -28.43 15.07 5.95
#